data_AF-A0A2G8RUM0-F1
#
_entry.id   AF-A0A2G8RUM0-F1
#
_cell.length_a   1.000
_cell.length_b   1.000
_cell.length_c   1.000
_cell.angle_alpha   90.00
_cell.angle_beta   90.00
_cell.angle_gamma   90.00
#
_symmetry.space_group_name_H-M   'P 1'
#
loop_
_entity.id
_entity.type
_entity.pdbx_description
1 polymer ?
#
loop_
_entity_poly.entity_id
_entity_poly.type
_entity_poly.pdbx_seq_one_letter_code
_entity_poly.pdbx_strand_id
1 'polypeptide(L)'
;MANPRHVPPIRLTFCRLYGPGEEDAMQTFVREIGPLLAHVANLTVVGGALYKVRWEDLLALMPQVRTLAFKGHPFSLFEALLDVHTLPSGQSLMLLPELRAVSFDDILFRYPKDNMDQEFIDDMITWVKLRHKHGIPIQLCELSACQYSKEADIQQLRKIVPTVGWDEWEKESSEEEGDGSSGDTYFGHRFGLVGGGVDDGFDDPREDEDDDMYSD
;
A
#
# COMPACT_ATOMS: atom_id res chain seq x y z
N MET A 1 11.80 23.54 -37.40
CA MET A 1 11.16 23.35 -36.08
C MET A 1 11.02 21.86 -35.87
N ALA A 2 11.88 21.27 -35.03
CA ALA A 2 11.85 19.83 -34.78
C ALA A 2 10.66 19.51 -33.87
N ASN A 3 9.82 18.57 -34.31
CA ASN A 3 8.72 18.04 -33.52
C ASN A 3 9.33 17.43 -32.22
N PRO A 4 8.94 17.88 -31.01
CA PRO A 4 9.48 17.31 -29.79
C PRO A 4 9.18 15.82 -29.81
N ARG A 5 10.24 15.01 -29.82
CA ARG A 5 10.15 13.55 -29.87
C ARG A 5 9.21 13.12 -28.76
N HIS A 6 8.10 12.49 -29.15
CA HIS A 6 7.10 11.96 -28.24
C HIS A 6 7.77 10.81 -27.49
N VAL A 7 8.40 11.11 -26.34
CA VAL A 7 8.96 10.09 -25.47
C VAL A 7 7.78 9.25 -24.99
N PRO A 8 7.78 7.93 -25.23
CA PRO A 8 6.70 7.08 -24.75
C PRO A 8 6.65 7.18 -23.22
N PRO A 9 5.46 7.27 -22.62
CA PRO A 9 5.34 7.46 -21.18
C PRO A 9 6.04 6.30 -20.47
N ILE A 10 6.98 6.63 -19.57
CA ILE A 10 7.65 5.63 -18.75
C ILE A 10 6.58 5.02 -17.83
N ARG A 11 6.44 3.70 -17.91
CA ARG A 11 5.58 2.93 -17.02
C ARG A 11 6.44 2.32 -15.94
N LEU A 12 6.16 2.69 -14.70
CA LEU A 12 6.80 2.10 -13.54
C LEU A 12 5.83 1.12 -12.88
N THR A 13 6.33 -0.06 -12.52
CA THR A 13 5.56 -1.09 -11.82
C THR A 13 6.39 -1.61 -10.66
N PHE A 14 5.88 -1.42 -9.45
CA PHE A 14 6.45 -1.99 -8.25
C PHE A 14 5.75 -3.32 -7.94
N CYS A 15 6.53 -4.36 -7.71
CA CYS A 15 6.07 -5.66 -7.24
C CYS A 15 6.85 -5.98 -5.95
N ARG A 16 6.13 -6.37 -4.89
CA ARG A 16 6.61 -6.97 -3.62
C ARG A 16 8.12 -6.86 -3.36
N LEU A 17 8.52 -5.99 -2.44
CA LEU A 17 9.87 -5.93 -1.88
C LEU A 17 9.87 -6.63 -0.52
N TYR A 18 10.77 -7.59 -0.30
CA TYR A 18 10.90 -8.30 0.98
C TYR A 18 12.37 -8.41 1.38
N GLY A 19 12.73 -7.77 2.49
CA GLY A 19 14.00 -8.02 3.16
C GLY A 19 14.28 -7.04 4.32
N PRO A 20 14.70 -7.51 5.51
CA PRO A 20 15.30 -6.63 6.51
C PRO A 20 16.62 -6.05 5.98
N GLY A 21 16.80 -4.71 6.05
CA GLY A 21 17.99 -4.01 5.55
C GLY A 21 17.91 -3.48 4.11
N GLU A 22 16.84 -3.79 3.37
CA GLU A 22 16.66 -3.31 1.98
C GLU A 22 16.14 -1.86 1.89
N GLU A 23 15.81 -1.24 3.02
CA GLU A 23 15.26 0.12 3.08
C GLU A 23 16.23 1.16 2.53
N ASP A 24 17.45 1.16 3.05
CA ASP A 24 18.47 2.11 2.66
C ASP A 24 18.88 1.90 1.20
N ALA A 25 18.91 0.64 0.74
CA ALA A 25 19.19 0.31 -0.65
C ALA A 25 18.07 0.78 -1.58
N MET A 26 16.80 0.65 -1.19
CA MET A 26 15.66 1.12 -1.97
C MET A 26 15.60 2.65 -2.01
N GLN A 27 15.80 3.31 -0.88
CA GLN A 27 15.84 4.77 -0.81
C GLN A 27 17.02 5.33 -1.61
N THR A 28 18.18 4.67 -1.54
CA THR A 28 19.34 5.03 -2.37
C THR A 28 19.01 4.82 -3.85
N PHE A 29 18.46 3.67 -4.22
CA PHE A 29 18.05 3.38 -5.60
C PHE A 29 17.08 4.44 -6.12
N VAL A 30 16.02 4.77 -5.38
CA VAL A 30 15.03 5.80 -5.73
C VAL A 30 15.68 7.16 -5.95
N ARG A 31 16.65 7.55 -5.11
CA ARG A 31 17.41 8.80 -5.28
C ARG A 31 18.25 8.79 -6.55
N GLU A 32 18.96 7.69 -6.81
CA GLU A 32 19.83 7.55 -8.00
C GLU A 32 19.03 7.55 -9.31
N ILE A 33 17.84 6.94 -9.33
CA ILE A 33 16.97 6.93 -10.51
C ILE A 33 16.03 8.15 -10.60
N GLY A 34 16.05 9.05 -9.61
CA GLY A 34 15.17 10.21 -9.52
C GLY A 34 15.03 11.03 -10.83
N PRO A 35 16.12 11.33 -11.55
CA PRO A 35 16.03 12.04 -12.83
C PRO A 35 15.19 11.31 -13.90
N LEU A 36 15.16 9.97 -13.87
CA LEU A 36 14.33 9.16 -14.78
C LEU A 36 12.86 9.18 -14.35
N LEU A 37 12.62 9.27 -13.03
CA LEU A 37 11.27 9.32 -12.46
C LEU A 37 10.52 10.62 -12.80
N ALA A 38 11.24 11.72 -13.03
CA ALA A 38 10.65 13.02 -13.39
C ALA A 38 9.79 12.99 -14.68
N HIS A 39 9.99 11.97 -15.53
CA HIS A 39 9.27 11.77 -16.80
C HIS A 39 8.21 10.67 -16.75
N VAL A 40 7.97 10.07 -15.58
CA VAL A 40 6.93 9.05 -15.40
C VAL A 40 5.56 9.72 -15.52
N ALA A 41 4.78 9.28 -16.51
CA ALA A 41 3.42 9.75 -16.72
C ALA A 41 2.36 8.73 -16.25
N ASN A 42 2.73 7.45 -16.17
CA ASN A 42 1.82 6.38 -15.76
C ASN A 42 2.48 5.55 -14.66
N LEU A 43 1.89 5.57 -13.47
CA LEU A 43 2.34 4.79 -12.33
C LEU A 43 1.34 3.66 -12.08
N THR A 44 1.81 2.41 -12.06
CA THR A 44 1.01 1.26 -11.63
C THR A 44 1.63 0.64 -10.38
N VAL A 45 0.85 0.47 -9.33
CA VAL A 45 1.27 -0.14 -8.08
C VAL A 45 0.57 -1.49 -7.96
N VAL A 46 1.35 -2.57 -7.83
CA VAL A 46 0.83 -3.94 -7.83
C VAL A 46 1.20 -4.66 -6.54
N GLY A 47 0.20 -5.03 -5.75
CA GLY A 47 0.36 -5.85 -4.55
C GLY A 47 0.96 -5.09 -3.36
N GLY A 48 0.19 -5.06 -2.27
CA GLY A 48 0.57 -4.38 -1.05
C GLY A 48 1.60 -5.15 -0.22
N ALA A 49 2.79 -4.56 -0.14
CA ALA A 49 3.56 -4.32 1.08
C ALA A 49 4.89 -3.71 0.64
N LEU A 50 4.90 -2.43 0.24
CA LEU A 50 6.15 -1.66 0.23
C LEU A 50 6.32 -1.07 1.63
N TYR A 51 6.45 -1.94 2.63
CA TYR A 51 6.23 -1.63 4.05
C TYR A 51 7.23 -0.61 4.65
N LYS A 52 8.17 -0.09 3.86
CA LYS A 52 9.19 0.90 4.24
C LYS A 52 9.50 1.96 3.17
N VAL A 53 8.73 2.01 2.07
CA VAL A 53 8.89 3.10 1.09
C VAL A 53 8.21 4.34 1.64
N ARG A 54 8.96 5.45 1.68
CA ARG A 54 8.41 6.79 1.91
C ARG A 54 7.75 7.26 0.63
N TRP A 55 6.44 7.07 0.54
CA TRP A 55 5.69 7.36 -0.67
C TRP A 55 5.68 8.85 -1.00
N GLU A 56 5.73 9.72 0.00
CA GLU A 56 5.81 11.17 -0.17
C GLU A 56 7.07 11.55 -0.96
N ASP A 57 8.22 11.03 -0.54
CA ASP A 57 9.52 11.25 -1.18
C ASP A 57 9.51 10.72 -2.62
N LEU A 58 8.98 9.51 -2.82
CA LEU A 58 8.94 8.88 -4.13
C LEU A 58 7.99 9.61 -5.10
N LEU A 59 6.79 9.98 -4.65
CA LEU A 59 5.80 10.69 -5.47
C LEU A 59 6.25 12.12 -5.80
N ALA A 60 7.01 12.77 -4.91
CA ALA A 60 7.62 14.08 -5.18
C ALA A 60 8.61 14.05 -6.36
N LEU A 61 9.24 12.89 -6.63
CA LEU A 61 10.14 12.69 -7.78
C LEU A 61 9.39 12.47 -9.10
N MET A 62 8.06 12.30 -9.07
CA MET A 62 7.24 11.98 -10.25
C MET A 62 6.13 13.03 -10.49
N PRO A 63 6.46 14.33 -10.65
CA PRO A 63 5.46 15.39 -10.75
C PRO A 63 4.58 15.31 -12.01
N GLN A 64 5.03 14.58 -13.04
CA GLN A 64 4.35 14.47 -14.34
C GLN A 64 3.37 13.29 -14.43
N VAL A 65 3.13 12.55 -13.34
CA VAL A 65 2.18 11.43 -13.35
C VAL A 65 0.77 11.94 -13.67
N ARG A 66 0.19 11.40 -14.72
CA ARG A 66 -1.18 11.69 -15.20
C ARG A 66 -2.16 10.57 -14.87
N THR A 67 -1.65 9.34 -14.81
CA THR A 67 -2.44 8.14 -14.53
C THR A 67 -1.82 7.37 -13.37
N LEU A 68 -2.64 7.05 -12.37
CA LEU A 68 -2.26 6.23 -11.22
C LEU A 68 -3.18 5.01 -11.15
N ALA A 69 -2.61 3.81 -11.20
CA ALA A 69 -3.38 2.57 -11.12
C ALA A 69 -2.93 1.73 -9.93
N PHE A 70 -3.89 1.22 -9.18
CA PHE A 70 -3.68 0.32 -8.06
C PHE A 70 -4.25 -1.05 -8.39
N LYS A 71 -3.41 -2.07 -8.28
CA LYS A 71 -3.81 -3.48 -8.37
C LYS A 71 -3.60 -4.12 -7.01
N GLY A 72 -4.67 -4.31 -6.26
CA GLY A 72 -4.64 -4.63 -4.84
C GLY A 72 -4.64 -3.38 -3.95
N HIS A 73 -4.84 -3.60 -2.65
CA HIS A 73 -5.07 -2.54 -1.68
C HIS A 73 -3.85 -1.59 -1.51
N PRO A 74 -4.03 -0.26 -1.54
CA PRO A 74 -2.93 0.69 -1.63
C PRO A 74 -2.23 1.06 -0.30
N PHE A 75 -2.68 0.53 0.85
CA PHE A 75 -2.08 0.71 2.19
C PHE A 75 -1.45 2.12 2.41
N SER A 76 -0.19 2.18 2.85
CA SER A 76 0.53 3.41 3.22
C SER A 76 0.73 4.42 2.09
N LEU A 77 0.52 4.03 0.83
CA LEU A 77 0.59 4.98 -0.29
C LEU A 77 -0.57 5.97 -0.23
N PHE A 78 -1.75 5.51 0.16
CA PHE A 78 -2.94 6.35 0.18
C PHE A 78 -2.86 7.43 1.26
N GLU A 79 -2.27 7.10 2.41
CA GLU A 79 -1.96 8.05 3.49
C GLU A 79 -1.07 9.19 2.97
N ALA A 80 -0.02 8.87 2.20
CA ALA A 80 0.85 9.88 1.59
C ALA A 80 0.10 10.79 0.61
N LEU A 81 -0.89 10.28 -0.12
CA LEU A 81 -1.71 11.08 -1.05
C LEU A 81 -2.67 12.03 -0.34
N LEU A 82 -3.08 11.70 0.89
CA LEU A 82 -3.91 12.56 1.73
C LEU A 82 -3.11 13.66 2.41
N ASP A 83 -1.79 13.51 2.55
CA ASP A 83 -0.94 14.54 3.15
C ASP A 83 -0.84 15.78 2.24
N VAL A 84 -1.14 16.93 2.84
CA VAL A 84 -1.06 18.24 2.19
C VAL A 84 0.08 19.01 2.83
N HIS A 85 1.22 18.99 2.16
CA HIS A 85 2.36 19.75 2.63
C HIS A 85 2.08 21.25 2.50
N THR A 86 1.99 21.93 3.63
CA THR A 86 1.86 23.40 3.65
C THR A 86 3.24 24.01 3.78
N LEU A 87 3.66 24.77 2.77
CA LEU A 87 4.91 25.51 2.81
C LEU A 87 4.86 26.62 3.87
N PRO A 88 6.02 27.09 4.37
CA PRO A 88 6.09 28.25 5.27
C PRO A 88 5.44 29.53 4.70
N SER A 89 5.30 29.61 3.37
CA SER A 89 4.59 30.68 2.67
C SER A 89 3.05 30.61 2.81
N GLY A 90 2.53 29.55 3.42
CA GLY A 90 1.10 29.23 3.48
C GLY A 90 0.56 28.56 2.21
N GLN A 91 1.41 28.28 1.21
CA GLN A 91 1.01 27.58 0.00
C GLN A 91 0.96 26.07 0.25
N SER A 92 -0.20 25.46 0.02
CA SER A 92 -0.35 24.01 0.02
C SER A 92 0.19 23.39 -1.27
N LEU A 93 1.06 22.40 -1.15
CA LEU A 93 1.54 21.56 -2.23
C LEU A 93 0.74 20.26 -2.24
N MET A 94 0.22 19.91 -3.41
CA MET A 94 -0.41 18.62 -3.64
C MET A 94 0.55 17.71 -4.39
N LEU A 95 0.71 16.48 -3.92
CA LEU A 95 1.43 15.46 -4.67
C LEU A 95 0.72 15.18 -6.01
N LEU A 96 1.53 14.87 -7.04
CA LEU A 96 1.07 14.54 -8.38
C LEU A 96 0.12 15.61 -8.97
N PRO A 97 0.57 16.87 -9.18
CA PRO A 97 -0.30 17.95 -9.64
C PRO A 97 -0.93 17.69 -11.02
N GLU A 98 -0.25 16.91 -11.87
CA GLU A 98 -0.71 16.54 -13.21
C GLU A 98 -1.63 15.31 -13.24
N LEU A 99 -1.93 14.69 -12.09
CA LEU A 99 -2.79 13.51 -12.04
C LEU A 99 -4.22 13.86 -12.49
N ARG A 100 -4.73 13.09 -13.46
CA ARG A 100 -6.08 13.25 -14.05
C ARG A 100 -6.88 11.95 -14.05
N ALA A 101 -6.22 10.80 -14.08
CA ALA A 101 -6.89 9.50 -14.12
C ALA A 101 -6.41 8.61 -12.98
N VAL A 102 -7.34 7.94 -12.31
CA VAL A 102 -7.05 6.93 -11.30
C VAL A 102 -7.82 5.64 -11.60
N SER A 103 -7.19 4.50 -11.35
CA SER A 103 -7.80 3.18 -11.52
C SER A 103 -7.53 2.33 -10.29
N PHE A 104 -8.57 1.66 -9.81
CA PHE A 104 -8.53 0.77 -8.66
C PHE A 104 -9.06 -0.60 -9.09
N ASP A 105 -8.23 -1.62 -8.93
CA ASP A 105 -8.44 -2.99 -9.38
C ASP A 105 -8.23 -3.94 -8.19
N ASP A 106 -9.26 -4.72 -7.85
CA ASP A 106 -9.25 -5.68 -6.72
C ASP A 106 -8.91 -5.05 -5.37
N ILE A 107 -9.72 -4.06 -4.95
CA ILE A 107 -9.54 -3.31 -3.70
C ILE A 107 -10.72 -3.53 -2.76
N LEU A 108 -10.43 -3.73 -1.48
CA LEU A 108 -11.42 -3.74 -0.40
C LEU A 108 -11.78 -2.30 -0.03
N PHE A 109 -13.02 -1.87 -0.25
CA PHE A 109 -13.48 -0.54 0.21
C PHE A 109 -13.79 -0.53 1.71
N ARG A 110 -14.21 -1.67 2.24
CA ARG A 110 -14.56 -1.88 3.64
C ARG A 110 -13.99 -3.19 4.13
N TYR A 111 -13.57 -3.22 5.39
CA TYR A 111 -13.15 -4.45 6.05
C TYR A 111 -14.38 -5.12 6.67
N PRO A 112 -14.71 -6.38 6.31
CA PRO A 112 -15.97 -7.01 6.74
C PRO A 112 -16.07 -7.34 8.23
N LYS A 113 -14.94 -7.34 8.95
CA LYS A 113 -14.85 -7.90 10.31
C LYS A 113 -14.34 -6.93 11.37
N ASP A 114 -13.84 -5.78 10.97
CA ASP A 114 -13.30 -4.80 11.90
C ASP A 114 -14.26 -3.59 11.94
N ASN A 115 -14.78 -3.28 13.13
CA ASN A 115 -15.42 -2.00 13.46
C ASN A 115 -14.41 -0.84 13.41
N MET A 116 -13.51 -0.84 12.44
CA MET A 116 -12.65 0.30 12.14
C MET A 116 -13.55 1.27 11.38
N ASP A 117 -13.97 2.33 12.06
CA ASP A 117 -14.87 3.38 11.56
C ASP A 117 -14.33 4.15 10.33
N GLN A 118 -13.16 3.77 9.80
CA GLN A 118 -12.53 4.42 8.65
C GLN A 118 -12.48 3.47 7.46
N GLU A 119 -13.41 3.68 6.54
CA GLU A 119 -13.53 2.92 5.30
C GLU A 119 -12.61 3.54 4.23
N PHE A 120 -11.87 2.74 3.46
CA PHE A 120 -10.97 3.23 2.41
C PHE A 120 -11.69 4.13 1.39
N ILE A 121 -12.97 3.87 1.15
CA ILE A 121 -13.83 4.67 0.29
C ILE A 121 -13.99 6.12 0.79
N ASP A 122 -14.04 6.35 2.10
CA ASP A 122 -14.16 7.68 2.67
C ASP A 122 -12.88 8.49 2.51
N ASP A 123 -11.73 7.84 2.71
CA ASP A 123 -10.41 8.40 2.43
C ASP A 123 -10.28 8.75 0.95
N MET A 124 -10.73 7.85 0.07
CA MET A 124 -10.73 8.11 -1.37
C MET A 124 -11.61 9.31 -1.74
N ILE A 125 -12.82 9.40 -1.20
CA ILE A 125 -13.71 10.53 -1.42
C ILE A 125 -13.07 11.82 -0.88
N THR A 126 -12.46 11.77 0.29
CA THR A 126 -11.78 12.92 0.92
C THR A 126 -10.63 13.41 0.06
N TRP A 127 -9.77 12.51 -0.42
CA TRP A 127 -8.68 12.81 -1.33
C TRP A 127 -9.15 13.46 -2.63
N VAL A 128 -10.21 12.92 -3.25
CA VAL A 128 -10.77 13.49 -4.48
C VAL A 128 -11.34 14.90 -4.23
N LYS A 129 -12.07 15.12 -3.13
CA LYS A 129 -12.59 16.44 -2.74
C LYS A 129 -11.46 17.44 -2.52
N LEU A 130 -10.38 17.01 -1.87
CA LEU A 130 -9.21 17.83 -1.61
C LEU A 130 -8.57 18.30 -2.93
N ARG A 131 -8.30 17.37 -3.86
CA ARG A 131 -7.77 17.72 -5.18
C ARG A 131 -8.67 18.68 -5.96
N HIS A 132 -9.98 18.47 -5.88
CA HIS A 132 -10.96 19.37 -6.49
C HIS A 132 -10.86 20.79 -5.91
N LYS A 133 -10.79 20.92 -4.58
CA LYS A 133 -10.61 22.21 -3.87
C LYS A 133 -9.32 22.93 -4.27
N HIS A 134 -8.25 22.18 -4.56
CA HIS A 134 -6.97 22.71 -5.03
C HIS A 134 -6.91 23.00 -6.55
N GLY A 135 -8.03 22.88 -7.27
CA GLY A 135 -8.11 23.22 -8.70
C GLY A 135 -7.47 22.19 -9.63
N ILE A 136 -7.20 20.98 -9.14
CA ILE A 136 -6.56 19.87 -9.87
C ILE A 136 -7.43 18.60 -9.82
N PRO A 137 -8.69 18.68 -10.28
CA PRO A 137 -9.64 17.59 -10.13
C PRO A 137 -9.20 16.33 -10.91
N ILE A 138 -9.54 15.18 -10.35
CA ILE A 138 -9.51 13.91 -11.08
C ILE A 138 -10.64 13.94 -12.11
N GLN A 139 -10.30 13.59 -13.35
CA GLN A 139 -11.23 13.58 -14.49
C GLN A 139 -11.86 12.20 -14.67
N LEU A 140 -11.07 11.15 -14.47
CA LEU A 140 -11.45 9.76 -14.66
C LEU A 140 -11.12 8.94 -13.42
N CYS A 141 -12.10 8.20 -12.92
CA CYS A 141 -11.94 7.19 -11.87
C CYS A 141 -12.50 5.86 -12.39
N GLU A 142 -11.66 4.82 -12.47
CA GLU A 142 -12.07 3.48 -12.87
C GLU A 142 -12.03 2.55 -11.65
N LEU A 143 -13.12 1.85 -11.40
CA LEU A 143 -13.28 0.92 -10.30
C LEU A 143 -13.60 -0.45 -10.90
N SER A 144 -12.69 -1.41 -10.70
CA SER A 144 -12.88 -2.79 -11.14
C SER A 144 -12.61 -3.78 -10.01
N ALA A 145 -13.44 -4.82 -9.92
CA ALA A 145 -13.37 -5.87 -8.91
C ALA A 145 -13.25 -5.33 -7.47
N CYS A 146 -13.77 -4.12 -7.21
CA CYS A 146 -13.72 -3.50 -5.89
C CYS A 146 -14.78 -4.12 -5.00
N GLN A 147 -14.37 -4.69 -3.87
CA GLN A 147 -15.25 -5.46 -2.98
C GLN A 147 -15.85 -4.56 -1.89
N TYR A 148 -17.08 -4.87 -1.47
CA TYR A 148 -17.83 -4.15 -0.44
C TYR A 148 -18.13 -2.67 -0.79
N SER A 149 -18.16 -2.33 -2.07
CA SER A 149 -18.69 -1.05 -2.54
C SER A 149 -20.21 -1.03 -2.45
N LYS A 150 -20.80 0.11 -2.08
CA LYS A 150 -22.24 0.35 -2.19
C LYS A 150 -22.48 1.35 -3.31
N GLU A 151 -23.56 1.19 -4.08
CA GLU A 151 -23.94 2.15 -5.12
C GLU A 151 -24.03 3.60 -4.59
N ALA A 152 -24.46 3.78 -3.33
CA ALA A 152 -24.49 5.09 -2.68
C ALA A 152 -23.13 5.80 -2.66
N ASP A 153 -22.02 5.07 -2.48
CA ASP A 153 -20.67 5.62 -2.47
C ASP A 153 -20.22 6.02 -3.88
N ILE A 154 -20.55 5.18 -4.87
CA ILE A 154 -20.26 5.44 -6.28
C ILE A 154 -20.99 6.70 -6.73
N GLN A 155 -22.23 6.88 -6.28
CA GLN A 155 -23.00 8.11 -6.51
C GLN A 155 -22.37 9.33 -5.83
N GLN A 156 -21.72 9.19 -4.67
CA GLN A 156 -20.95 10.28 -4.08
C GLN A 156 -19.71 10.64 -4.92
N LEU A 157 -18.98 9.64 -5.42
CA LEU A 157 -17.83 9.86 -6.30
C LEU A 157 -18.24 10.55 -7.61
N ARG A 158 -19.34 10.12 -8.23
CA ARG A 158 -19.90 10.72 -9.46
C ARG A 158 -20.29 12.19 -9.30
N LYS A 159 -20.55 12.67 -8.08
CA LYS A 159 -20.80 14.11 -7.82
C LYS A 159 -19.54 14.97 -7.92
N ILE A 160 -18.35 14.37 -7.80
CA ILE A 160 -17.08 15.09 -7.69
C ILE A 160 -16.19 14.81 -8.91
N VAL A 161 -16.18 13.57 -9.38
CA VAL A 161 -15.40 13.12 -10.55
C VAL A 161 -16.32 13.10 -11.77
N PRO A 162 -15.97 13.81 -12.87
CA PRO A 162 -16.80 13.87 -14.08
C PRO A 162 -17.07 12.51 -14.73
N THR A 163 -16.11 11.58 -14.67
CA THR A 163 -16.23 10.27 -15.29
C THR A 163 -15.84 9.18 -14.29
N VAL A 164 -16.80 8.35 -13.90
CA VAL A 164 -16.59 7.20 -13.01
C VAL A 164 -17.03 5.95 -13.74
N GLY A 165 -16.07 5.09 -14.08
CA GLY A 165 -16.32 3.72 -14.54
C GLY A 165 -16.40 2.78 -13.35
N TRP A 166 -17.44 1.96 -13.29
CA TRP A 166 -17.62 0.94 -12.26
C TRP A 166 -18.17 -0.31 -12.92
N ASP A 167 -17.61 -1.47 -12.60
CA ASP A 167 -17.99 -2.78 -13.16
C ASP A 167 -19.13 -3.47 -12.40
N GLU A 168 -19.79 -2.75 -11.49
CA GLU A 168 -20.97 -3.22 -10.72
C GLU A 168 -20.69 -4.51 -9.94
N TRP A 169 -19.42 -4.80 -9.64
CA TRP A 169 -19.03 -5.96 -8.86
C TRP A 169 -19.38 -5.76 -7.38
N GLU A 170 -20.62 -6.07 -7.00
CA GLU A 170 -21.06 -6.06 -5.60
C GLU A 170 -20.83 -7.43 -4.96
N LYS A 171 -19.85 -7.52 -4.05
CA LYS A 171 -19.76 -8.66 -3.13
C LYS A 171 -20.55 -8.34 -1.88
N GLU A 172 -21.78 -8.85 -1.81
CA GLU A 172 -22.57 -8.80 -0.58
C GLU A 172 -21.80 -9.51 0.55
N SER A 173 -21.76 -8.89 1.72
CA SER A 173 -21.32 -9.57 2.93
C SER A 173 -22.36 -10.65 3.21
N SER A 174 -22.08 -11.88 2.79
CA SER A 174 -22.92 -13.03 3.14
C SER A 174 -22.85 -13.21 4.65
N GLU A 175 -23.80 -12.61 5.36
CA GLU A 175 -24.19 -12.98 6.71
C GLU A 175 -24.85 -14.37 6.64
N GLU A 176 -24.08 -15.40 6.32
CA GLU A 176 -24.47 -16.76 6.69
C GLU A 176 -24.29 -16.87 8.21
N GLU A 177 -25.39 -16.64 8.92
CA GLU A 177 -25.55 -17.06 10.30
C GLU A 177 -25.33 -18.57 10.39
N GLY A 178 -24.12 -18.95 10.79
CA GLY A 178 -23.79 -20.30 11.21
C GLY A 178 -24.38 -20.58 12.60
N ASP A 179 -25.68 -20.91 12.63
CA ASP A 179 -26.23 -21.84 13.62
C ASP A 179 -25.44 -23.15 13.53
N GLY A 180 -24.66 -23.44 14.58
CA GLY A 180 -23.83 -24.65 14.58
C GLY A 180 -22.93 -24.85 15.79
N SER A 181 -23.56 -25.01 16.97
CA SER A 181 -23.09 -25.86 18.09
C SER A 181 -21.80 -25.52 18.83
N SER A 182 -21.96 -25.22 20.12
CA SER A 182 -20.97 -25.39 21.19
C SER A 182 -20.13 -26.66 21.05
N GLY A 183 -18.81 -26.55 21.23
CA GLY A 183 -17.94 -27.70 21.49
C GLY A 183 -16.47 -27.52 21.07
N ASP A 184 -15.69 -26.91 21.96
CA ASP A 184 -14.27 -27.18 22.25
C ASP A 184 -13.18 -27.26 21.16
N THR A 185 -12.31 -26.24 21.22
CA THR A 185 -10.83 -26.32 21.31
C THR A 185 -10.07 -27.47 20.61
N TYR A 186 -9.34 -27.15 19.53
CA TYR A 186 -7.88 -27.37 19.32
C TYR A 186 -7.52 -27.31 17.81
N PHE A 187 -7.04 -26.17 17.31
CA PHE A 187 -6.17 -26.15 16.14
C PHE A 187 -4.81 -25.58 16.55
N GLY A 188 -4.00 -26.47 17.13
CA GLY A 188 -2.57 -26.27 17.28
C GLY A 188 -1.93 -26.27 15.89
N HIS A 189 -1.39 -25.13 15.51
CA HIS A 189 -0.57 -24.96 14.33
C HIS A 189 0.57 -25.99 14.29
N ARG A 190 0.59 -26.70 13.17
CA ARG A 190 1.70 -27.50 12.64
C ARG A 190 2.93 -26.60 12.44
N PHE A 191 3.78 -26.47 13.46
CA PHE A 191 5.21 -26.26 13.26
C PHE A 191 5.88 -27.64 13.15
N GLY A 192 6.56 -27.86 12.04
CA GLY A 192 7.39 -29.04 11.86
C GLY A 192 8.60 -28.97 12.78
N LEU A 193 8.67 -29.88 13.74
CA LEU A 193 9.93 -30.40 14.22
C LEU A 193 9.94 -31.91 13.98
N VAL A 194 10.85 -32.29 13.09
CA VAL A 194 11.42 -33.62 12.97
C VAL A 194 11.90 -34.03 14.36
N GLY A 195 11.41 -35.16 14.87
CA GLY A 195 11.80 -35.71 16.17
C GLY A 195 11.74 -37.23 16.14
N GLY A 196 12.58 -37.82 15.29
CA GLY A 196 12.86 -39.25 15.29
C GLY A 196 14.33 -39.46 15.64
N GLY A 197 14.59 -40.17 16.75
CA GLY A 197 15.92 -40.57 17.22
C GLY A 197 16.72 -39.38 17.80
N VAL A 198 17.59 -39.53 18.78
CA VAL A 198 18.28 -40.69 19.34
C VAL A 198 18.71 -40.25 20.75
N ASP A 199 18.61 -41.16 21.73
CA ASP A 199 19.14 -40.98 23.10
C ASP A 199 20.66 -41.16 23.03
N ASP A 200 21.36 -40.09 22.68
CA ASP A 200 22.80 -40.04 22.55
C ASP A 200 23.37 -39.47 23.85
N GLY A 201 23.75 -40.39 24.74
CA GLY A 201 24.61 -40.07 25.88
C GLY A 201 25.82 -39.27 25.41
N PHE A 202 25.92 -38.04 25.92
CA PHE A 202 27.15 -37.28 25.89
C PHE A 202 27.68 -37.20 27.32
N ASP A 203 28.72 -37.99 27.53
CA ASP A 203 29.66 -37.88 28.63
C ASP A 203 30.04 -36.41 28.84
N ASP A 204 29.94 -35.95 30.09
CA ASP A 204 30.54 -34.70 30.58
C ASP A 204 31.91 -35.05 31.17
N PRO A 205 33.01 -34.93 30.41
CA PRO A 205 34.35 -35.07 30.97
C PRO A 205 34.75 -33.79 31.68
N ARG A 206 35.01 -33.98 32.98
CA ARG A 206 35.73 -33.11 33.92
C ARG A 206 36.87 -32.32 33.28
N GLU A 207 36.98 -31.05 33.66
CA GLU A 207 38.22 -30.32 33.96
C GLU A 207 37.85 -29.40 35.15
N ASP A 208 38.13 -29.77 36.40
CA ASP A 208 39.42 -29.77 37.11
C ASP A 208 40.14 -28.39 37.05
N GLU A 209 40.42 -27.88 38.26
CA GLU A 209 41.48 -26.92 38.62
C GLU A 209 41.26 -25.43 38.26
N ASP A 210 41.65 -24.43 39.05
CA ASP A 210 42.09 -24.31 40.45
C ASP A 210 42.26 -22.79 40.71
N ASP A 211 42.33 -22.45 42.00
CA ASP A 211 43.18 -21.41 42.58
C ASP A 211 42.87 -19.90 42.44
N ASP A 212 42.62 -19.36 43.65
CA ASP A 212 43.33 -18.24 44.28
C ASP A 212 43.02 -16.79 43.88
N MET A 213 42.43 -16.02 44.80
CA MET A 213 43.06 -15.36 45.96
C MET A 213 43.76 -14.04 45.54
N TYR A 214 43.09 -12.89 45.72
CA TYR A 214 43.64 -11.57 46.12
C TYR A 214 42.42 -10.67 46.45
N SER A 215 42.14 -10.41 47.74
CA SER A 215 42.52 -9.21 48.51
C SER A 215 41.53 -8.04 48.39
N ASP A 216 40.73 -7.80 49.44
CA ASP A 216 40.97 -6.73 50.43
C ASP A 216 40.16 -7.00 51.72
#